data_AF-A0A3M8TPF5-F1
#
_entry.id   AF-A0A3M8TPF5-F1
#
_cell.length_a   1.000
_cell.length_b   1.000
_cell.length_c   1.000
_cell.angle_alpha   90.00
_cell.angle_beta   90.00
_cell.angle_gamma   90.00
#
_symmetry.space_group_name_H-M   'P 1'
#
loop_
_entity.id
_entity.type
_entity.pdbx_description
1 polymer ?
#
loop_
_entity_poly.entity_id
_entity_poly.type
_entity_poly.pdbx_seq_one_letter_code
_entity_poly.pdbx_strand_id
1 'polypeptide(L)'
;MHKTSILSNSTPHTPGSKMRAKTLLNQPIPTEVKLKPWKQADEYTKLAAAATPLCWMAKKKGWELKTFTLILNKKLSDRIDSGDAAALQYIRDQLTRLIPESVGAGAEFLYGIEKAPAALADETSRRRWHLHGLIIGPAGFSASGKTPLRMALQAIKGEADSDLMFQAPGEKLERDPRSSAMSWCFYAVKNGLSVQIKPELARAYDLPPGKQTFISAQLRREAKRWHTGRMAGLTTPEITQDAPEGLYMSTGTERATSSLDR
;
A
#
# COMPACT_ATOMS: atom_id res chain seq x y z
N MET A 1 -66.17 -21.71 4.70
CA MET A 1 -65.62 -22.31 5.93
C MET A 1 -64.31 -23.02 5.58
N HIS A 2 -63.26 -22.74 6.37
CA HIS A 2 -61.99 -23.46 6.65
C HIS A 2 -61.10 -23.91 5.48
N LYS A 3 -59.93 -23.28 5.25
CA LYS A 3 -58.60 -23.44 5.90
C LYS A 3 -58.01 -24.86 5.82
N THR A 4 -56.91 -25.04 5.07
CA THR A 4 -55.56 -25.49 5.51
C THR A 4 -54.69 -25.68 4.26
N SER A 5 -53.69 -24.83 4.00
CA SER A 5 -52.33 -24.81 4.58
C SER A 5 -51.55 -26.10 4.33
N ILE A 6 -50.68 -26.08 3.30
CA ILE A 6 -49.62 -27.07 3.11
C ILE A 6 -48.38 -26.48 3.77
N LEU A 7 -48.22 -26.76 5.06
CA LEU A 7 -46.98 -26.49 5.79
C LEU A 7 -46.02 -27.68 5.59
N SER A 8 -44.85 -27.35 5.04
CA SER A 8 -43.51 -27.78 5.47
C SER A 8 -43.10 -29.26 5.46
N ASN A 9 -42.08 -29.56 4.66
CA ASN A 9 -40.74 -30.07 5.03
C ASN A 9 -40.05 -30.51 3.72
N SER A 10 -38.81 -30.19 3.33
CA SER A 10 -37.68 -29.53 3.97
C SER A 10 -36.53 -29.52 2.97
N THR A 11 -36.04 -28.34 2.57
CA THR A 11 -34.62 -28.05 2.30
C THR A 11 -34.50 -26.53 2.20
N PRO A 12 -33.76 -25.86 3.10
CA PRO A 12 -33.38 -24.48 2.84
C PRO A 12 -32.34 -24.52 1.72
N HIS A 13 -32.77 -24.24 0.48
CA HIS A 13 -31.84 -23.72 -0.50
C HIS A 13 -31.32 -22.40 0.04
N THR A 14 -30.09 -22.45 0.54
CA THR A 14 -29.27 -21.28 0.80
C THR A 14 -29.39 -20.36 -0.42
N PRO A 15 -29.92 -19.13 -0.30
CA PRO A 15 -29.79 -18.18 -1.38
C PRO A 15 -28.31 -17.81 -1.40
N GLY A 16 -27.56 -18.45 -2.30
CA GLY A 16 -26.24 -18.01 -2.70
C GLY A 16 -26.39 -16.61 -3.27
N SER A 17 -26.25 -15.60 -2.41
CA SER A 17 -26.17 -14.20 -2.80
C SER A 17 -24.94 -14.07 -3.70
N LYS A 18 -25.15 -14.20 -5.01
CA LYS A 18 -24.22 -13.76 -6.04
C LYS A 18 -24.18 -12.23 -5.97
N MET A 19 -23.46 -11.69 -4.98
CA MET A 19 -23.13 -10.28 -4.96
C MET A 19 -22.38 -9.96 -6.25
N ARG A 20 -23.03 -9.25 -7.17
CA ARG A 20 -22.42 -8.74 -8.39
C ARG A 20 -21.23 -7.87 -7.99
N ALA A 21 -20.03 -8.17 -8.49
CA ALA A 21 -18.80 -7.46 -8.14
C ALA A 21 -18.90 -5.91 -8.25
N LYS A 22 -19.81 -5.40 -9.10
CA LYS A 22 -20.08 -3.95 -9.26
C LYS A 22 -20.78 -3.28 -8.08
N THR A 23 -21.47 -3.99 -7.18
CA THR A 23 -22.12 -3.39 -5.98
C THR A 23 -21.19 -3.26 -4.78
N LEU A 24 -19.93 -3.71 -4.91
CA LEU A 24 -18.92 -3.61 -3.84
C LEU A 24 -18.38 -2.17 -3.66
N LEU A 25 -18.60 -1.28 -4.63
CA LEU A 25 -17.89 -0.02 -4.86
C LEU A 25 -18.28 1.18 -3.96
N ASN A 26 -19.41 1.12 -3.24
CA ASN A 26 -19.95 2.26 -2.49
C ASN A 26 -20.06 1.93 -1.00
N GLN A 27 -18.94 1.94 -0.25
CA GLN A 27 -18.97 1.70 1.19
C GLN A 27 -18.05 2.66 1.98
N PRO A 28 -18.43 3.01 3.23
CA PRO A 28 -17.65 3.89 4.09
C PRO A 28 -16.39 3.21 4.63
N ILE A 29 -15.35 4.01 4.89
CA ILE A 29 -14.06 3.57 5.48
C ILE A 29 -14.28 3.23 6.96
N PRO A 30 -13.55 2.25 7.55
CA PRO A 30 -13.63 1.99 8.98
C PRO A 30 -13.10 3.22 9.72
N THR A 31 -14.01 4.01 10.25
CA THR A 31 -13.72 5.04 11.23
C THR A 31 -13.40 4.32 12.54
N GLU A 32 -12.12 4.39 12.94
CA GLU A 32 -11.65 4.02 14.27
C GLU A 32 -11.61 2.51 14.58
N VAL A 33 -10.68 1.81 13.94
CA VAL A 33 -10.20 0.54 14.48
C VAL A 33 -9.57 0.84 15.85
N LYS A 34 -10.11 0.24 16.93
CA LYS A 34 -9.47 0.28 18.26
C LYS A 34 -8.02 -0.16 18.11
N LEU A 35 -7.10 0.79 18.29
CA LEU A 35 -5.67 0.56 18.15
C LEU A 35 -5.24 -0.52 19.15
N LYS A 36 -4.59 -1.58 18.66
CA LYS A 36 -3.98 -2.63 19.48
C LYS A 36 -2.51 -2.26 19.75
N PRO A 37 -1.87 -2.81 20.79
CA PRO A 37 -0.42 -2.68 20.95
C PRO A 37 0.33 -3.10 19.67
N TRP A 38 1.38 -2.36 19.27
CA TRP A 38 2.10 -2.58 18.00
C TRP A 38 2.54 -4.03 17.76
N LYS A 39 2.93 -4.76 18.83
CA LYS A 39 3.34 -6.18 18.74
C LYS A 39 2.18 -7.11 18.38
N GLN A 40 0.95 -6.73 18.72
CA GLN A 40 -0.28 -7.50 18.52
C GLN A 40 -1.07 -7.03 17.28
N ALA A 41 -0.72 -5.88 16.71
CA ALA A 41 -1.29 -5.42 15.45
C ALA A 41 -0.84 -6.33 14.30
N ASP A 42 -1.78 -6.71 13.44
CA ASP A 42 -1.48 -7.40 12.19
C ASP A 42 -0.68 -6.50 11.24
N GLU A 43 -0.03 -7.08 10.24
CA GLU A 43 0.88 -6.34 9.38
C GLU A 43 0.17 -5.30 8.49
N TYR A 44 -1.13 -5.44 8.21
CA TYR A 44 -1.90 -4.46 7.44
C TYR A 44 -2.29 -3.26 8.30
N THR A 45 -2.66 -3.51 9.56
CA THR A 45 -2.82 -2.44 10.55
C THR A 45 -1.52 -1.64 10.71
N LYS A 46 -0.36 -2.30 10.69
CA LYS A 46 0.94 -1.62 10.72
C LYS A 46 1.21 -0.79 9.46
N LEU A 47 0.86 -1.29 8.26
CA LEU A 47 0.96 -0.51 7.02
C LEU A 47 0.10 0.76 7.10
N ALA A 48 -1.14 0.64 7.54
CA ALA A 48 -2.05 1.78 7.65
C ALA A 48 -1.60 2.80 8.70
N ALA A 49 -1.10 2.32 9.85
CA ALA A 49 -0.50 3.18 10.85
C ALA A 49 0.74 3.93 10.30
N ALA A 50 1.44 3.39 9.31
CA ALA A 50 2.57 4.03 8.66
C ALA A 50 2.18 5.08 7.60
N ALA A 51 0.97 5.03 7.05
CA ALA A 51 0.52 6.00 6.04
C ALA A 51 0.50 7.44 6.59
N THR A 52 0.00 7.64 7.81
CA THR A 52 -0.06 8.98 8.41
C THR A 52 1.34 9.60 8.61
N PRO A 53 2.30 8.93 9.25
CA PRO A 53 3.70 9.33 9.27
C PRO A 53 4.27 9.68 7.90
N LEU A 54 4.02 8.84 6.89
CA LEU A 54 4.53 9.06 5.54
C LEU A 54 3.99 10.36 4.92
N CYS A 55 2.71 10.66 5.11
CA CYS A 55 2.11 11.93 4.69
C CYS A 55 2.78 13.14 5.37
N TRP A 56 3.11 13.03 6.66
CA TRP A 56 3.80 14.11 7.38
C TRP A 56 5.24 14.28 6.93
N MET A 57 5.96 13.18 6.68
CA MET A 57 7.30 13.22 6.11
C MET A 57 7.29 13.91 4.75
N ALA A 58 6.35 13.57 3.86
CA ALA A 58 6.19 14.23 2.57
C ALA A 58 5.97 15.74 2.73
N LYS A 59 4.97 16.12 3.54
CA LYS A 59 4.60 17.53 3.76
C LYS A 59 5.78 18.35 4.30
N LYS A 60 6.51 17.83 5.29
CA LYS A 60 7.59 18.57 5.93
C LYS A 60 8.85 18.66 5.07
N LYS A 61 9.13 17.64 4.25
CA LYS A 61 10.23 17.66 3.29
C LYS A 61 9.93 18.50 2.03
N GLY A 62 8.67 18.90 1.82
CA GLY A 62 8.22 19.51 0.56
C GLY A 62 8.25 18.50 -0.60
N TRP A 63 8.06 17.22 -0.30
CA TRP A 63 8.13 16.12 -1.26
C TRP A 63 6.74 15.70 -1.72
N GLU A 64 6.68 15.13 -2.92
CA GLU A 64 5.47 14.50 -3.44
C GLU A 64 5.17 13.20 -2.69
N LEU A 65 3.90 12.97 -2.36
CA LEU A 65 3.38 11.66 -1.94
C LEU A 65 2.60 11.05 -3.10
N LYS A 66 2.94 9.82 -3.48
CA LYS A 66 2.25 9.09 -4.56
C LYS A 66 1.86 7.70 -4.11
N THR A 67 0.70 7.26 -4.58
CA THR A 67 0.37 5.83 -4.59
C THR A 67 1.03 5.21 -5.80
N PHE A 68 1.53 3.98 -5.67
CA PHE A 68 2.11 3.25 -6.79
C PHE A 68 1.53 1.86 -6.94
N THR A 69 1.49 1.40 -8.19
CA THR A 69 1.23 0.01 -8.56
C THR A 69 2.37 -0.48 -9.43
N LEU A 70 3.05 -1.54 -9.01
CA LEU A 70 4.13 -2.17 -9.76
C LEU A 70 3.71 -3.61 -10.11
N ILE A 71 3.56 -3.89 -11.41
CA ILE A 71 3.28 -5.22 -11.92
C ILE A 71 4.60 -5.96 -12.06
N LEU A 72 4.77 -7.06 -11.32
CA LEU A 72 5.99 -7.85 -11.36
C LEU A 72 6.20 -8.45 -12.74
N ASN A 73 7.45 -8.65 -13.13
CA ASN A 73 7.74 -9.43 -14.33
C ASN A 73 7.32 -10.90 -14.18
N LYS A 74 7.30 -11.62 -15.31
CA LYS A 74 6.91 -13.03 -15.36
C LYS A 74 7.80 -13.89 -14.46
N LYS A 75 9.13 -13.73 -14.55
CA LYS A 75 10.09 -14.53 -13.78
C LYS A 75 9.85 -14.45 -12.27
N LEU A 76 9.63 -13.26 -11.72
CA LEU A 76 9.33 -13.10 -10.29
C LEU A 76 7.93 -13.60 -9.94
N SER A 77 6.95 -13.40 -10.82
CA SER A 77 5.60 -13.92 -10.61
C SER A 77 5.59 -15.46 -10.54
N ASP A 78 6.30 -16.11 -11.47
CA ASP A 78 6.40 -17.57 -11.55
C ASP A 78 7.09 -18.14 -10.30
N ARG A 79 8.14 -17.47 -9.77
CA ARG A 79 8.80 -17.86 -8.52
C ARG A 79 7.84 -17.80 -7.32
N ILE A 80 7.01 -16.77 -7.24
CA ILE A 80 6.02 -16.65 -6.16
C ILE A 80 4.95 -17.74 -6.31
N ASP A 81 4.47 -17.97 -7.54
CA ASP A 81 3.49 -19.02 -7.83
C ASP A 81 4.01 -20.43 -7.50
N SER A 82 5.32 -20.67 -7.68
CA SER A 82 5.97 -21.93 -7.29
C SER A 82 6.27 -22.03 -5.79
N GLY A 83 5.91 -21.04 -4.98
CA GLY A 83 6.15 -21.04 -3.53
C GLY A 83 7.60 -20.79 -3.12
N ASP A 84 8.41 -20.12 -3.96
CA ASP A 84 9.79 -19.76 -3.61
C ASP A 84 9.82 -18.79 -2.43
N ALA A 85 10.24 -19.30 -1.27
CA ALA A 85 10.31 -18.54 -0.01
C ALA A 85 11.24 -17.31 -0.09
N ALA A 86 12.21 -17.29 -0.99
CA ALA A 86 13.16 -16.18 -1.15
C ALA A 86 12.66 -15.09 -2.12
N ALA A 87 11.59 -15.32 -2.88
CA ALA A 87 11.12 -14.37 -3.88
C ALA A 87 10.67 -13.03 -3.26
N LEU A 88 9.90 -13.08 -2.17
CA LEU A 88 9.44 -11.88 -1.46
C LEU A 88 10.59 -11.12 -0.81
N GLN A 89 11.57 -11.84 -0.26
CA GLN A 89 12.79 -11.25 0.29
C GLN A 89 13.59 -10.52 -0.81
N TYR A 90 13.78 -11.17 -1.96
CA TYR A 90 14.48 -10.55 -3.09
C TYR A 90 13.80 -9.24 -3.52
N ILE A 91 12.47 -9.23 -3.66
CA ILE A 91 11.72 -8.01 -4.03
C ILE A 91 11.95 -6.90 -3.01
N ARG A 92 11.82 -7.21 -1.72
CA ARG A 92 12.08 -6.26 -0.62
C ARG A 92 13.47 -5.67 -0.68
N ASP A 93 14.48 -6.53 -0.84
CA ASP A 93 15.88 -6.12 -0.80
C ASP A 93 16.22 -5.26 -2.03
N GLN A 94 15.66 -5.59 -3.21
CA GLN A 94 15.77 -4.74 -4.41
C GLN A 94 15.12 -3.37 -4.21
N LEU A 95 13.89 -3.30 -3.69
CA LEU A 95 13.20 -2.02 -3.47
C LEU A 95 13.93 -1.15 -2.45
N THR A 96 14.41 -1.75 -1.36
CA THR A 96 15.12 -1.04 -0.29
C THR A 96 16.43 -0.42 -0.78
N ARG A 97 17.08 -1.06 -1.75
CA ARG A 97 18.30 -0.55 -2.37
C ARG A 97 17.99 0.49 -3.45
N LEU A 98 17.14 0.12 -4.41
CA LEU A 98 16.93 0.88 -5.64
C LEU A 98 16.11 2.16 -5.44
N ILE A 99 15.14 2.18 -4.51
CA ILE A 99 14.32 3.38 -4.29
C ILE A 99 15.18 4.53 -3.74
N PRO A 100 15.92 4.38 -2.64
CA PRO A 100 16.79 5.45 -2.15
C PRO A 100 17.85 5.88 -3.15
N GLU A 101 18.46 4.92 -3.88
CA GLU A 101 19.46 5.22 -4.93
C GLU A 101 18.89 6.06 -6.08
N SER A 102 17.63 5.85 -6.46
CA SER A 102 17.02 6.50 -7.64
C SER A 102 16.13 7.70 -7.32
N VAL A 103 15.62 7.81 -6.09
CA VAL A 103 14.72 8.88 -5.65
C VAL A 103 15.43 9.86 -4.71
N GLY A 104 16.40 9.37 -3.92
CA GLY A 104 17.15 10.14 -2.94
C GLY A 104 17.13 9.48 -1.54
N ALA A 105 18.15 9.76 -0.73
CA ALA A 105 18.36 9.11 0.58
C ALA A 105 17.19 9.26 1.58
N GLY A 106 16.32 10.27 1.40
CA GLY A 106 15.11 10.47 2.20
C GLY A 106 13.85 9.76 1.69
N ALA A 107 13.95 8.94 0.65
CA ALA A 107 12.81 8.24 0.05
C ALA A 107 12.31 7.10 0.93
N GLU A 108 11.10 7.28 1.45
CA GLU A 108 10.40 6.29 2.24
C GLU A 108 9.23 5.71 1.46
N PHE A 109 8.94 4.44 1.71
CA PHE A 109 7.88 3.73 1.02
C PHE A 109 7.33 2.58 1.87
N LEU A 110 6.12 2.18 1.53
CA LEU A 110 5.46 0.99 2.06
C LEU A 110 4.72 0.29 0.94
N TYR A 111 4.54 -1.02 1.04
CA TYR A 111 3.72 -1.76 0.09
C TYR A 111 3.12 -3.03 0.69
N GLY A 112 2.04 -3.49 0.07
CA GLY A 112 1.55 -4.87 0.12
C GLY A 112 1.71 -5.56 -1.24
N ILE A 113 1.89 -6.87 -1.24
CA ILE A 113 1.88 -7.71 -2.44
C ILE A 113 0.58 -8.50 -2.52
N GLU A 114 -0.01 -8.56 -3.70
CA GLU A 114 -1.22 -9.33 -3.97
C GLU A 114 -1.25 -9.80 -5.43
N LYS A 115 -2.04 -10.83 -5.71
CA LYS A 115 -2.37 -11.23 -7.08
C LYS A 115 -3.87 -11.18 -7.24
N ALA A 116 -4.31 -10.49 -8.29
CA ALA A 116 -5.73 -10.30 -8.53
C ALA A 116 -6.46 -11.66 -8.63
N PRO A 117 -7.68 -11.78 -8.07
CA PRO A 117 -8.50 -12.98 -8.20
C PRO A 117 -8.70 -13.34 -9.66
N ALA A 118 -8.70 -14.64 -10.00
CA ALA A 118 -8.98 -15.07 -11.37
C ALA A 118 -10.34 -14.57 -11.85
N ALA A 119 -11.35 -14.56 -10.96
CA ALA A 119 -12.70 -14.06 -11.24
C ALA A 119 -12.78 -12.54 -11.50
N LEU A 120 -11.72 -11.78 -11.18
CA LEU A 120 -11.64 -10.34 -11.41
C LEU A 120 -10.61 -9.98 -12.50
N ALA A 121 -9.91 -10.98 -13.05
CA ALA A 121 -8.99 -10.79 -14.16
C ALA A 121 -9.77 -10.89 -15.48
N ASP A 122 -9.51 -9.96 -16.39
CA ASP A 122 -9.92 -10.13 -17.79
C ASP A 122 -9.18 -11.35 -18.38
N GLU A 123 -9.79 -12.06 -19.33
CA GLU A 123 -9.20 -13.25 -19.97
C GLU A 123 -7.90 -12.91 -20.71
N THR A 124 -7.75 -11.66 -21.14
CA THR A 124 -6.52 -11.13 -21.76
C THR A 124 -5.48 -10.64 -20.74
N SER A 125 -5.83 -10.60 -19.45
CA SER A 125 -4.98 -10.04 -18.40
C SER A 125 -3.84 -10.99 -18.04
N ARG A 126 -2.61 -10.48 -18.14
CA ARG A 126 -1.42 -11.13 -17.57
C ARG A 126 -1.59 -11.13 -16.06
N ARG A 127 -2.14 -12.21 -15.50
CA ARG A 127 -2.44 -12.38 -14.07
C ARG A 127 -1.15 -12.52 -13.25
N ARG A 128 -0.42 -11.43 -13.10
CA ARG A 128 0.85 -11.33 -12.38
C ARG A 128 0.65 -10.80 -10.97
N TRP A 129 1.67 -10.98 -10.15
CA TRP A 129 1.72 -10.41 -8.81
C TRP A 129 1.97 -8.90 -8.91
N HIS A 130 1.30 -8.13 -8.07
CA HIS A 130 1.40 -6.67 -8.03
C HIS A 130 1.84 -6.21 -6.65
N LEU A 131 2.66 -5.15 -6.63
CA LEU A 131 2.93 -4.37 -5.44
C LEU A 131 2.06 -3.12 -5.47
N HIS A 132 1.33 -2.89 -4.39
CA HIS A 132 0.54 -1.68 -4.19
C HIS A 132 1.04 -0.97 -2.94
N GLY A 133 1.30 0.32 -3.07
CA GLY A 133 1.97 1.03 -1.99
C GLY A 133 1.93 2.54 -2.09
N LEU A 134 2.61 3.15 -1.13
CA LEU A 134 2.86 4.59 -1.08
C LEU A 134 4.37 4.83 -1.11
N ILE A 135 4.75 5.93 -1.73
CA ILE A 135 6.14 6.37 -1.82
C ILE A 135 6.19 7.89 -1.77
N ILE A 136 7.24 8.41 -1.13
CA ILE A 136 7.55 9.84 -1.16
C ILE A 136 8.83 10.09 -1.95
N GLY A 137 8.88 11.21 -2.66
CA GLY A 137 10.03 11.61 -3.46
C GLY A 137 10.03 13.10 -3.82
N PRO A 138 11.16 13.64 -4.30
CA PRO A 138 11.21 15.01 -4.81
C PRO A 138 10.28 15.20 -6.01
N ALA A 139 9.94 16.46 -6.31
CA ALA A 139 9.06 16.77 -7.42
C ALA A 139 9.52 16.11 -8.74
N GLY A 140 8.58 15.50 -9.47
CA GLY A 140 8.85 14.83 -10.75
C GLY A 140 9.39 13.40 -10.68
N PHE A 141 9.68 12.83 -9.50
CA PHE A 141 10.14 11.44 -9.38
C PHE A 141 9.16 10.42 -10.00
N SER A 142 7.87 10.78 -10.00
CA SER A 142 6.74 9.98 -10.42
C SER A 142 6.30 10.22 -11.86
N ALA A 143 7.03 11.05 -12.61
CA ALA A 143 6.72 11.38 -14.00
C ALA A 143 6.64 10.14 -14.90
N SER A 144 5.94 10.28 -16.03
CA SER A 144 5.93 9.30 -17.10
C SER A 144 7.26 9.31 -17.87
N GLY A 145 7.51 8.26 -18.67
CA GLY A 145 8.73 8.14 -19.47
C GLY A 145 9.93 7.56 -18.70
N LYS A 146 11.15 7.86 -19.15
CA LYS A 146 12.39 7.29 -18.57
C LYS A 146 12.85 8.09 -17.35
N THR A 147 12.25 7.83 -16.18
CA THR A 147 12.75 8.37 -14.90
C THR A 147 13.78 7.43 -14.27
N PRO A 148 14.71 7.93 -13.42
CA PRO A 148 15.68 7.09 -12.72
C PRO A 148 15.04 5.93 -11.97
N LEU A 149 13.91 6.17 -11.29
CA LEU A 149 13.17 5.14 -10.57
C LEU A 149 12.61 4.07 -11.52
N ARG A 150 12.02 4.45 -12.66
CA ARG A 150 11.48 3.50 -13.64
C ARG A 150 12.56 2.62 -14.25
N MET A 151 13.74 3.20 -14.51
CA MET A 151 14.91 2.47 -15.02
C MET A 151 15.47 1.52 -13.95
N ALA A 152 15.64 1.99 -12.72
CA ALA A 152 16.14 1.20 -11.61
C ALA A 152 15.27 -0.04 -11.34
N LEU A 153 13.94 0.10 -11.41
CA LEU A 153 13.02 -1.00 -11.13
C LEU A 153 12.76 -1.92 -12.34
N GLN A 154 13.40 -1.71 -13.49
CA GLN A 154 13.18 -2.51 -14.72
C GLN A 154 13.41 -4.01 -14.50
N ALA A 155 14.36 -4.40 -13.64
CA ALA A 155 14.65 -5.80 -13.34
C ALA A 155 13.56 -6.50 -12.51
N ILE A 156 12.63 -5.75 -11.91
CA ILE A 156 11.54 -6.30 -11.09
C ILE A 156 10.15 -6.03 -11.68
N LYS A 157 9.96 -4.92 -12.41
CA LYS A 157 8.70 -4.63 -13.11
C LYS A 157 8.62 -5.37 -14.43
N GLY A 158 7.40 -5.53 -14.96
CA GLY A 158 7.21 -6.00 -16.33
C GLY A 158 7.75 -5.03 -17.39
N GLU A 159 7.63 -5.44 -18.65
CA GLU A 159 8.22 -4.76 -19.80
C GLU A 159 7.49 -3.47 -20.18
N ALA A 160 6.20 -3.33 -19.85
CA ALA A 160 5.41 -2.18 -20.24
C ALA A 160 5.66 -0.98 -19.32
N ASP A 161 5.48 0.23 -19.85
CA ASP A 161 5.51 1.46 -19.04
C ASP A 161 4.36 1.51 -18.03
N SER A 162 3.23 0.88 -18.36
CA SER A 162 2.08 0.67 -17.47
C SER A 162 2.35 -0.32 -16.34
N ASP A 163 3.49 -1.03 -16.35
CA ASP A 163 3.86 -1.94 -15.26
C ASP A 163 4.42 -1.19 -14.03
N LEU A 164 4.59 0.13 -14.10
CA LEU A 164 4.77 1.00 -12.94
C LEU A 164 3.93 2.27 -13.08
N MET A 165 2.88 2.38 -12.28
CA MET A 165 1.93 3.48 -12.32
C MET A 165 1.98 4.27 -11.01
N PHE A 166 1.93 5.59 -11.13
CA PHE A 166 1.81 6.51 -9.99
C PHE A 166 0.50 7.29 -10.09
N GLN A 167 -0.13 7.55 -8.96
CA GLN A 167 -1.31 8.42 -8.84
C GLN A 167 -1.16 9.30 -7.61
N ALA A 168 -1.76 10.49 -7.63
CA ALA A 168 -1.87 11.27 -6.41
C ALA A 168 -2.91 10.61 -5.49
N PRO A 169 -2.66 10.49 -4.17
CA PRO A 169 -3.68 10.06 -3.24
C PRO A 169 -4.91 10.98 -3.34
N GLY A 170 -6.10 10.42 -3.50
CA GLY A 170 -7.36 11.17 -3.65
C GLY A 170 -7.73 11.55 -5.09
N GLU A 171 -6.89 11.28 -6.09
CA GLU A 171 -7.18 11.67 -7.50
C GLU A 171 -8.41 10.98 -8.10
N LYS A 172 -8.74 9.77 -7.63
CA LYS A 172 -9.88 8.97 -8.11
C LYS A 172 -10.99 8.75 -7.08
N LEU A 173 -10.75 9.18 -5.84
CA LEU A 173 -11.67 9.00 -4.72
C LEU A 173 -11.81 10.40 -4.14
N GLU A 174 -13.00 11.02 -4.24
CA GLU A 174 -13.34 12.35 -3.68
C GLU A 174 -13.20 12.36 -2.14
N ARG A 175 -11.98 12.16 -1.64
CA ARG A 175 -11.65 11.88 -0.23
C ARG A 175 -10.33 12.54 0.10
N ASP A 176 -10.20 12.93 1.37
CA ASP A 176 -8.96 13.45 1.94
C ASP A 176 -7.74 12.57 1.56
N PRO A 177 -6.64 13.15 1.04
CA PRO A 177 -5.46 12.43 0.60
C PRO A 177 -4.90 11.44 1.63
N ARG A 178 -5.02 11.71 2.94
CA ARG A 178 -4.58 10.78 4.00
C ARG A 178 -5.49 9.56 4.10
N SER A 179 -6.81 9.79 4.07
CA SER A 179 -7.81 8.73 4.04
C SER A 179 -7.67 7.85 2.79
N SER A 180 -7.34 8.45 1.64
CA SER A 180 -7.00 7.72 0.42
C SER A 180 -5.71 6.90 0.58
N ALA A 181 -4.64 7.50 1.11
CA ALA A 181 -3.36 6.82 1.35
C ALA A 181 -3.49 5.64 2.32
N MET A 182 -4.25 5.79 3.41
CA MET A 182 -4.57 4.71 4.33
C MET A 182 -5.35 3.58 3.65
N SER A 183 -6.31 3.91 2.79
CA SER A 183 -7.10 2.92 2.06
C SER A 183 -6.24 2.07 1.11
N TRP A 184 -5.18 2.65 0.52
CA TRP A 184 -4.20 1.92 -0.29
C TRP A 184 -3.35 0.91 0.49
N CYS A 185 -3.17 1.12 1.80
CA CYS A 185 -2.43 0.20 2.67
C CYS A 185 -3.21 -1.08 2.99
N PHE A 186 -4.52 -1.10 2.72
CA PHE A 186 -5.38 -2.24 2.92
C PHE A 186 -5.83 -2.75 1.54
N TYR A 187 -5.02 -3.60 0.90
CA TYR A 187 -5.36 -4.42 -0.28
C TYR A 187 -6.21 -3.79 -1.42
N ALA A 188 -5.63 -3.71 -2.62
CA ALA A 188 -6.33 -3.55 -3.89
C ALA A 188 -7.28 -2.34 -4.07
N VAL A 189 -6.76 -1.10 -4.00
CA VAL A 189 -7.45 0.04 -4.65
C VAL A 189 -7.16 0.02 -6.15
N LYS A 190 -7.37 -1.11 -6.84
CA LYS A 190 -7.69 -1.00 -8.27
C LYS A 190 -9.06 -0.31 -8.43
N ASN A 191 -9.92 -0.36 -7.40
CA ASN A 191 -11.31 0.16 -7.43
C ASN A 191 -11.88 0.62 -6.05
N GLY A 192 -11.08 1.06 -5.07
CA GLY A 192 -11.63 1.58 -3.79
C GLY A 192 -12.05 0.53 -2.75
N LEU A 193 -11.63 -0.73 -2.87
CA LEU A 193 -11.99 -1.81 -1.95
C LEU A 193 -10.83 -2.11 -1.00
N SER A 194 -11.11 -2.53 0.23
CA SER A 194 -10.11 -3.11 1.13
C SER A 194 -10.61 -4.38 1.80
N VAL A 195 -9.71 -5.35 1.99
CA VAL A 195 -10.01 -6.63 2.65
C VAL A 195 -10.37 -6.45 4.13
N GLN A 196 -9.91 -5.37 4.78
CA GLN A 196 -10.32 -5.05 6.15
C GLN A 196 -11.80 -4.59 6.22
N ILE A 197 -12.31 -3.93 5.18
CA ILE A 197 -13.71 -3.50 5.08
C ILE A 197 -14.62 -4.68 4.72
N LYS A 198 -14.14 -5.61 3.90
CA LYS A 198 -14.85 -6.85 3.57
C LYS A 198 -13.90 -8.06 3.63
N PRO A 199 -13.80 -8.74 4.78
CA PRO A 199 -12.96 -9.92 4.95
C PRO A 199 -13.29 -11.05 3.96
N GLU A 200 -14.51 -11.08 3.44
CA GLU A 200 -14.95 -12.02 2.41
C GLU A 200 -14.19 -11.84 1.09
N LEU A 201 -13.71 -10.62 0.79
CA LEU A 201 -12.85 -10.36 -0.36
C LEU A 201 -11.46 -10.96 -0.19
N ALA A 202 -10.97 -11.16 1.04
CA ALA A 202 -9.68 -11.81 1.30
C ALA A 202 -9.59 -13.16 0.58
N ARG A 203 -10.71 -13.88 0.53
CA ARG A 203 -10.80 -15.22 -0.10
C ARG A 203 -10.75 -15.17 -1.61
N ALA A 204 -10.98 -14.02 -2.22
CA ALA A 204 -10.87 -13.85 -3.65
C ALA A 204 -9.41 -13.59 -4.06
N TYR A 205 -8.64 -12.85 -3.24
CA TYR A 205 -7.27 -12.48 -3.57
C TYR A 205 -6.31 -13.62 -3.26
N ASP A 206 -5.41 -13.89 -4.20
CA ASP A 206 -4.30 -14.80 -3.93
C ASP A 206 -3.26 -14.02 -3.13
N LEU A 207 -2.86 -14.58 -2.00
CA LEU A 207 -1.84 -14.05 -1.11
C LEU A 207 -0.64 -15.00 -1.11
N PRO A 208 0.60 -14.49 -1.27
CA PRO A 208 1.73 -15.38 -1.39
C PRO A 208 2.14 -15.89 0.00
N PRO A 209 2.69 -17.11 0.11
CA PRO A 209 3.26 -17.57 1.37
C PRO A 209 4.40 -16.65 1.82
N GLY A 210 4.47 -16.36 3.13
CA GLY A 210 5.51 -15.50 3.71
C GLY A 210 5.06 -14.08 4.03
N LYS A 211 6.02 -13.14 4.14
CA LYS A 211 5.74 -11.75 4.53
C LYS A 211 5.32 -10.91 3.32
N GLN A 212 4.04 -10.54 3.30
CA GLN A 212 3.37 -9.90 2.16
C GLN A 212 3.41 -8.38 2.18
N THR A 213 3.97 -7.79 3.23
CA THR A 213 3.97 -6.35 3.44
C THR A 213 5.36 -5.86 3.79
N PHE A 214 5.62 -4.60 3.48
CA PHE A 214 6.87 -3.95 3.84
C PHE A 214 6.67 -2.47 4.15
N ILE A 215 7.46 -1.99 5.10
CA ILE A 215 7.57 -0.58 5.49
C ILE A 215 9.08 -0.32 5.58
N SER A 216 9.56 0.71 4.89
CA SER A 216 10.97 1.13 4.97
C SER A 216 11.40 1.41 6.41
N ALA A 217 12.69 1.22 6.71
CA ALA A 217 13.15 1.10 8.10
C ALA A 217 12.89 2.37 8.93
N GLN A 218 13.15 3.55 8.38
CA GLN A 218 12.94 4.82 9.07
C GLN A 218 11.44 5.10 9.22
N LEU A 219 10.65 4.91 8.17
CA LEU A 219 9.19 4.98 8.25
C LEU A 219 8.61 4.02 9.29
N ARG A 220 9.14 2.81 9.42
CA ARG A 220 8.66 1.82 10.41
C ARG A 220 8.94 2.25 11.84
N ARG A 221 10.12 2.84 12.12
CA ARG A 221 10.43 3.40 13.43
C ARG A 221 9.47 4.53 13.76
N GLU A 222 9.24 5.42 12.81
CA GLU A 222 8.33 6.53 12.98
C GLU A 222 6.88 6.08 13.14
N ALA A 223 6.42 5.10 12.36
CA ALA A 223 5.09 4.51 12.50
C ALA A 223 4.88 3.90 13.88
N LYS A 224 5.89 3.23 14.43
CA LYS A 224 5.84 2.69 15.79
C LYS A 224 5.77 3.81 16.84
N ARG A 225 6.57 4.87 16.70
CA ARG A 225 6.56 6.04 17.59
C ARG A 225 5.19 6.71 17.56
N TRP A 226 4.69 6.99 16.35
CA TRP A 226 3.38 7.59 16.13
C TRP A 226 2.24 6.75 16.70
N HIS A 227 2.24 5.44 16.42
CA HIS A 227 1.22 4.54 16.95
C HIS A 227 1.26 4.50 18.49
N THR A 228 2.44 4.52 19.11
CA THR A 228 2.59 4.54 20.57
C THR A 228 2.04 5.84 21.16
N GLY A 229 2.35 6.99 20.55
CA GLY A 229 1.80 8.28 20.97
C GLY A 229 0.28 8.34 20.86
N ARG A 230 -0.29 7.83 19.76
CA ARG A 230 -1.76 7.74 19.60
C ARG A 230 -2.42 6.86 20.65
N MET A 231 -1.80 5.73 21.01
CA MET A 231 -2.27 4.86 22.09
C MET A 231 -2.23 5.56 23.46
N ALA A 232 -1.30 6.49 23.65
CA ALA A 232 -1.19 7.32 24.85
C ALA A 232 -2.13 8.54 24.83
N GLY A 233 -3.00 8.68 23.83
CA GLY A 233 -3.95 9.78 23.71
C GLY A 233 -3.40 11.05 23.04
N LEU A 234 -2.13 11.06 22.61
CA LEU A 234 -1.53 12.22 21.96
C LEU A 234 -2.15 12.46 20.58
N THR A 235 -2.32 13.71 20.24
CA THR A 235 -2.71 14.18 18.90
C THR A 235 -1.53 14.09 17.93
N THR A 236 -1.84 14.10 16.63
CA THR A 236 -0.80 14.05 15.60
C THR A 236 0.19 15.23 15.67
N PRO A 237 -0.25 16.50 15.90
CA PRO A 237 0.68 17.61 16.09
C PRO A 237 1.65 17.41 17.26
N GLU A 238 1.19 16.95 18.42
CA GLU A 238 2.04 16.70 19.60
C GLU A 238 3.12 15.66 19.28
N ILE A 239 2.71 14.54 18.65
CA ILE A 239 3.65 13.51 18.21
C ILE A 239 4.66 14.08 17.20
N THR A 240 4.25 14.97 16.31
CA THR A 240 5.12 15.51 15.25
C THR A 240 6.14 16.51 15.81
N GLN A 241 5.83 17.22 16.89
CA GLN A 241 6.74 18.16 17.55
C GLN A 241 7.92 17.43 18.21
N ASP A 242 7.68 16.29 18.83
CA ASP A 242 8.71 15.45 19.48
C ASP A 242 9.40 14.47 18.51
N ALA A 243 9.44 14.82 17.22
CA ALA A 243 10.08 13.97 16.22
C ALA A 243 11.62 14.07 16.32
N PRO A 244 12.35 12.96 16.07
CA PRO A 244 13.81 12.99 16.01
C PRO A 244 14.32 14.06 15.03
N GLU A 245 15.40 14.75 15.42
CA GLU A 245 16.06 15.73 14.56
C GLU A 245 16.42 15.14 13.19
N GLY A 246 16.27 15.94 12.14
CA GLY A 246 16.58 15.53 10.77
C GLY A 246 15.54 14.61 10.10
N LEU A 247 14.60 14.00 10.83
CA LEU A 247 13.57 13.09 10.26
C LEU A 247 12.80 13.76 9.11
N TYR A 248 12.48 15.03 9.31
CA TYR A 248 11.65 15.83 8.41
C TYR A 248 12.45 16.85 7.57
N MET A 249 13.76 16.91 7.73
CA MET A 249 14.58 17.81 6.91
C MET A 249 14.62 17.30 5.48
N SER A 250 14.50 18.23 4.52
CA SER A 250 14.83 17.96 3.13
C SER A 250 16.34 17.77 3.05
N THR A 251 16.82 16.72 2.39
CA THR A 251 18.26 16.50 2.15
C THR A 251 18.84 17.52 1.16
N GLY A 252 18.09 18.57 0.80
CA GLY A 252 18.49 19.65 -0.11
C GLY A 252 19.47 20.67 0.48
N THR A 253 20.33 20.26 1.41
CA THR A 253 21.44 21.10 1.90
C THR A 253 22.75 20.31 1.89
N GLU A 254 22.98 19.53 0.83
CA GLU A 254 24.31 19.00 0.53
C GLU A 254 24.80 19.62 -0.78
N ARG A 255 25.89 20.40 -0.65
CA ARG A 255 26.59 21.25 -1.64
C ARG A 255 26.04 22.66 -1.89
N ALA A 256 26.09 23.48 -0.84
CA ALA A 256 26.26 24.92 -1.01
C ALA A 256 27.24 25.51 0.02
N THR A 257 28.34 24.81 0.34
CA THR A 257 29.48 25.38 1.09
C THR A 257 30.71 24.45 1.04
N SER A 258 31.41 24.38 -0.09
CA SER A 258 32.86 24.10 -0.10
C SER A 258 33.47 24.36 -1.49
N SER A 259 33.35 25.58 -1.98
CA SER A 259 34.22 26.09 -3.06
C SER A 259 34.30 27.60 -2.97
N LEU A 260 34.77 28.09 -1.83
CA LEU A 260 35.45 29.36 -1.66
C LEU A 260 36.42 29.10 -0.51
N ASP A 261 37.69 29.47 -0.74
CA ASP A 261 38.87 29.26 0.09
C ASP A 261 39.56 27.88 -0.04
N ARG A 262 40.25 27.69 -1.17
CA ARG A 262 41.73 27.63 -1.22
C ARG A 262 42.24 27.51 -2.65
#